data_AF-A0A480AIK9-F1
#
_entry.id   AF-A0A480AIK9-F1
#
_cell.length_a   1.000
_cell.length_b   1.000
_cell.length_c   1.000
_cell.angle_alpha   90.00
_cell.angle_beta   90.00
_cell.angle_gamma   90.00
#
_symmetry.space_group_name_H-M   'P 1'
#
loop_
_entity.id
_entity.type
_entity.pdbx_description
1 polymer ?
#
loop_
_entity_poly.entity_id
_entity_poly.type
_entity_poly.pdbx_seq_one_letter_code
_entity_poly.pdbx_strand_id
1 'polypeptide(L)' 'MENQHGYAPQAIGFLLKLLLFSALLSVLIKYAAPFLWIPATATSVLIMVLSPTMVMATVLLWRVPRQK' A
#
# COMPACT_ATOMS: atom_id res chain seq x y z
N MET A 1 -9.85 -41.76 -6.91
CA MET A 1 -10.94 -41.02 -6.26
C MET A 1 -10.36 -39.74 -5.73
N GLU A 2 -10.80 -38.66 -6.38
CA GLU A 2 -10.75 -37.26 -5.98
C GLU A 2 -10.55 -37.02 -4.49
N ASN A 3 -9.53 -36.21 -4.15
CA ASN A 3 -9.52 -35.41 -2.92
C ASN A 3 -8.75 -34.13 -3.22
N GLN A 4 -9.35 -33.29 -4.06
CA GLN A 4 -9.03 -31.87 -4.11
C GLN A 4 -9.53 -31.23 -2.80
N HIS A 5 -8.68 -31.17 -1.78
CA HIS A 5 -9.02 -30.46 -0.54
C HIS A 5 -7.99 -29.35 -0.25
N GLY A 6 -8.28 -28.18 -0.82
CA GLY A 6 -8.45 -26.98 -0.01
C GLY A 6 -7.20 -26.25 0.46
N TYR A 7 -6.41 -25.68 -0.45
CA TYR A 7 -5.54 -24.53 -0.13
C TYR A 7 -6.33 -23.21 0.03
N ALA A 8 -7.66 -23.27 -0.10
CA ALA A 8 -8.58 -22.14 0.00
C ALA A 8 -8.62 -21.40 1.36
N PRO A 9 -8.52 -22.02 2.55
CA PRO A 9 -8.80 -21.30 3.81
C PRO A 9 -7.81 -20.16 4.10
N GLN A 10 -6.56 -20.30 3.65
CA GLN A 10 -5.51 -19.29 3.84
C GLN A 10 -5.72 -18.09 2.89
N ALA A 11 -6.09 -18.38 1.64
CA ALA A 11 -6.34 -17.37 0.63
C ALA A 11 -7.57 -16.52 0.98
N ILE A 12 -8.65 -17.14 1.50
CA ILE A 12 -9.83 -16.39 1.97
C ILE A 12 -9.44 -15.41 3.10
N GLY A 13 -8.62 -15.83 4.07
CA GLY A 13 -8.15 -14.93 5.15
C GLY A 13 -7.29 -13.77 4.64
N PHE A 14 -6.41 -14.04 3.67
CA PHE A 14 -5.60 -13.01 3.02
C PHE A 14 -6.45 -12.05 2.17
N LEU A 15 -7.38 -12.58 1.37
CA LEU A 15 -8.31 -11.80 0.55
C LEU A 15 -9.20 -10.90 1.39
N LEU A 16 -9.66 -11.36 2.55
CA LEU A 16 -10.50 -10.55 3.45
C LEU A 16 -9.70 -9.41 4.08
N LYS A 17 -8.44 -9.66 4.49
CA LYS A 17 -7.51 -8.61 4.93
C LYS A 17 -7.19 -7.62 3.82
N LEU A 18 -6.93 -8.11 2.60
CA LEU A 18 -6.65 -7.28 1.43
C LEU A 18 -7.86 -6.47 0.99
N LEU A 19 -9.06 -7.05 1.03
CA LEU A 19 -10.33 -6.38 0.74
C LEU A 19 -10.56 -5.25 1.74
N LEU A 20 -10.37 -5.51 3.04
CA LEU A 20 -10.51 -4.49 4.07
C LEU A 20 -9.47 -3.37 3.89
N PHE A 21 -8.23 -3.72 3.58
CA PHE A 21 -7.17 -2.76 3.31
C PHE A 21 -7.44 -1.94 2.04
N SER A 22 -7.94 -2.57 0.98
CA SER A 22 -8.31 -1.93 -0.29
C SER A 22 -9.54 -1.03 -0.12
N ALA A 23 -10.54 -1.45 0.65
CA ALA A 23 -11.70 -0.63 0.98
C ALA A 23 -11.28 0.59 1.80
N LEU A 24 -10.42 0.39 2.81
CA LEU A 24 -9.84 1.48 3.59
C LEU A 24 -9.02 2.43 2.71
N LEU A 25 -8.21 1.89 1.81
CA LEU A 25 -7.41 2.67 0.87
C LEU A 25 -8.28 3.43 -0.13
N SER A 26 -9.38 2.84 -0.61
CA SER A 26 -10.35 3.46 -1.50
C SER A 26 -11.09 4.61 -0.82
N VAL A 27 -11.49 4.42 0.43
CA VAL A 27 -12.05 5.47 1.29
C VAL A 27 -11.00 6.56 1.49
N LEU A 28 -9.76 6.18 1.84
CA LEU A 28 -8.67 7.12 2.02
C LEU A 28 -8.40 7.93 0.76
N ILE A 29 -8.40 7.32 -0.43
CA ILE A 29 -8.25 8.02 -1.71
C ILE A 29 -9.48 8.88 -2.02
N LYS A 30 -10.70 8.38 -1.79
CA LYS A 30 -11.95 9.11 -2.06
C LYS A 30 -12.12 10.34 -1.16
N TYR A 31 -11.61 10.30 0.06
CA TYR A 31 -11.60 11.44 0.99
C TYR A 31 -10.30 12.25 0.91
N ALA A 32 -9.19 11.67 0.46
CA ALA A 32 -7.98 12.41 0.10
C ALA A 32 -8.14 13.19 -1.20
N ALA A 33 -8.98 12.74 -2.14
CA ALA A 33 -9.26 13.45 -3.40
C ALA A 33 -9.95 14.82 -3.21
N PRO A 34 -10.98 15.00 -2.37
CA PRO A 34 -11.46 16.33 -2.00
C PRO A 34 -10.48 17.06 -1.08
N PHE A 35 -9.59 16.34 -0.39
CA PHE A 35 -8.42 16.95 0.29
C PHE A 35 -7.34 17.41 -0.70
N LEU A 36 -7.34 16.95 -1.97
CA LEU A 36 -6.53 17.44 -3.09
C LEU A 36 -7.04 18.77 -3.66
N TRP A 37 -8.10 19.36 -3.07
CA TRP A 37 -8.32 20.80 -3.17
C TRP A 37 -7.29 21.52 -2.28
N ILE A 38 -6.01 21.26 -2.54
CA ILE A 38 -4.85 21.74 -1.78
C ILE A 38 -4.58 23.16 -2.28
N PRO A 39 -4.79 24.22 -1.47
CA PRO A 39 -4.03 25.44 -1.69
C PRO A 39 -2.55 25.04 -1.61
N ALA A 40 -1.72 25.40 -2.59
CA ALA A 40 -0.33 24.95 -2.74
C ALA A 40 0.56 25.32 -1.53
N THR A 41 0.37 24.65 -0.40
CA THR A 41 1.13 24.82 0.83
C THR A 41 2.35 23.91 0.76
N ALA A 42 3.52 24.46 1.10
CA ALA A 42 4.82 23.81 0.98
C ALA A 42 4.87 22.39 1.57
N THR A 43 4.10 22.12 2.63
CA THR A 43 4.03 20.81 3.29
C THR A 43 3.47 19.70 2.39
N SER A 44 2.39 19.96 1.64
CA SER A 44 1.78 18.96 0.75
C SER A 44 2.69 18.62 -0.43
N VAL A 45 3.35 19.65 -0.98
CA VAL A 45 4.36 19.49 -2.04
C VAL A 45 5.57 18.71 -1.51
N LEU A 46 6.03 19.03 -0.30
CA LEU A 46 7.13 18.32 0.34
C LEU A 46 6.81 16.84 0.55
N ILE A 47 5.60 16.49 1.00
CA ILE A 47 5.18 15.09 1.16
C ILE A 47 5.14 14.36 -0.19
N MET A 48 4.62 15.00 -1.25
CA MET A 48 4.57 14.42 -2.60
C MET A 48 5.97 14.16 -3.18
N VAL A 49 6.93 15.06 -2.94
CA VAL A 49 8.32 14.94 -3.42
C VAL A 49 9.15 14.01 -2.53
N LEU A 50 8.94 14.04 -1.22
CA LEU A 50 9.68 13.21 -0.26
C LEU A 50 9.19 11.75 -0.25
N SER A 51 7.92 11.51 -0.55
CA SER A 51 7.33 10.17 -0.65
C SER A 51 8.13 9.22 -1.55
N PRO A 52 8.39 9.53 -2.85
CA PRO A 52 9.17 8.66 -3.71
C PRO A 52 10.61 8.49 -3.21
N THR A 53 11.21 9.51 -2.57
CA THR A 53 12.53 9.40 -1.96
C THR A 53 12.54 8.44 -0.77
N MET A 54 11.52 8.50 0.09
CA MET A 54 11.37 7.59 1.24
C MET A 54 11.12 6.15 0.79
N VAL A 55 10.30 5.96 -0.25
CA VAL A 55 10.07 4.65 -0.86
C VAL A 55 11.39 4.10 -1.43
N MET A 56 12.13 4.91 -2.20
CA MET A 56 13.43 4.51 -2.75
C MET A 56 14.46 4.19 -1.66
N ALA A 57 14.54 5.01 -0.61
CA ALA A 57 15.42 4.75 0.53
C ALA A 57 15.08 3.44 1.23
N THR A 58 13.79 3.17 1.48
CA THR A 58 13.32 1.93 2.11
C THR A 58 13.60 0.72 1.24
N VAL A 59 13.33 0.81 -0.07
CA VAL A 59 13.61 -0.25 -1.04
C VAL A 59 15.11 -0.53 -1.14
N LEU A 60 15.95 0.52 -1.16
CA LEU A 60 17.39 0.39 -1.21
C LEU A 60 17.94 -0.24 0.08
N LEU A 61 17.50 0.24 1.25
CA LEU A 61 17.85 -0.34 2.55
C LEU A 61 17.41 -1.80 2.68
N TRP A 62 16.28 -2.18 2.08
CA TRP A 62 15.84 -3.57 2.01
C TRP A 62 16.67 -4.42 1.03
N ARG A 63 17.19 -3.81 -0.04
CA ARG A 63 17.99 -4.48 -1.06
C ARG A 63 19.46 -4.63 -0.67
N VAL A 64 20.03 -3.68 0.06
CA VAL A 64 21.42 -3.70 0.53
C VAL A 64 21.79 -4.97 1.32
N PRO A 65 20.98 -5.48 2.28
CA PRO A 65 21.30 -6.72 2.99
C PRO A 65 21.13 -7.98 2.15
N ARG A 66 20.50 -7.90 0.96
CA ARG A 66 20.21 -9.05 0.09
C ARG A 66 21.29 -9.30 -0.98
N GLN A 67 22.38 -8.53 -0.98
CA GLN A 67 23.53 -8.70 -1.88
C GLN A 67 24.76 -9.33 -1.21
N LYS A 68 24.58 -10.03 -0.08
CA LYS A 68 25.58 -10.99 0.42
C LYS A 68 25.27 -12.39 -0.06
#